data_AF-A0A2N5ZDN7-F1
#
_entry.id   AF-A0A2N5ZDN7-F1
#
_cell.length_a   1.000
_cell.length_b   1.000
_cell.length_c   1.000
_cell.angle_alpha   90.00
_cell.angle_beta   90.00
_cell.angle_gamma   90.00
#
_symmetry.space_group_name_H-M   'P 1'
#
loop_
_entity.id
_entity.type
_entity.pdbx_description
1 polymer ?
#
loop_
_entity_poly.entity_id
_entity_poly.type
_entity_poly.pdbx_seq_one_letter_code
_entity_poly.pdbx_strand_id
1 'polypeptide(L)'
;MDYKSKIAIIILLSLMIFLITGCGSSSLGKEATIINEVTNSNALKSGWMSFSDGGYSAARQAFATALENESDFDEEMRAKLYNGLGWATVRLEGFSSAGQYFQKAYKRCSDAKVGMAAYYLSDMDRVMIPEGIKLLESLNLTNAQYQYNFEYNPGVTNAQVHALMGLLYYFDGQQGKASGQFNVAGDIVNSPGEEISAQTVNAIINQFSL
;
A
#
# COMPACT_ATOMS: atom_id res chain seq x y z
N MET A 1 -14.40 18.25 73.84
CA MET A 1 -14.58 18.51 72.39
C MET A 1 -16.02 18.16 72.05
N ASP A 2 -16.83 19.18 71.76
CA ASP A 2 -18.29 19.10 71.57
C ASP A 2 -18.64 18.20 70.37
N TYR A 3 -19.76 17.47 70.46
CA TYR A 3 -20.31 16.61 69.40
C TYR A 3 -20.50 17.40 68.09
N LYS A 4 -20.86 18.69 68.19
CA LYS A 4 -20.95 19.59 67.03
C LYS A 4 -19.58 19.86 66.39
N SER A 5 -18.52 19.94 67.18
CA SER A 5 -17.13 20.08 66.69
C SER A 5 -16.61 18.79 66.05
N LYS A 6 -17.05 17.61 66.50
CA LYS A 6 -16.67 16.32 65.90
C LYS A 6 -17.36 16.08 64.55
N ILE A 7 -18.64 16.47 64.41
CA ILE A 7 -19.37 16.38 63.14
C ILE A 7 -18.82 17.39 62.12
N ALA A 8 -18.48 18.61 62.56
CA ALA A 8 -17.87 19.60 61.67
C ALA A 8 -16.51 19.12 61.13
N ILE A 9 -15.68 18.46 61.95
CA ILE A 9 -14.39 17.91 61.52
C ILE A 9 -14.55 16.71 60.58
N ILE A 10 -15.54 15.84 60.79
CA ILE A 10 -15.80 14.69 59.92
C ILE A 10 -16.34 15.13 58.55
N ILE A 11 -17.20 16.15 58.50
CA ILE A 11 -17.69 16.73 57.25
C ILE A 11 -16.55 17.45 56.50
N LEU A 12 -15.68 18.19 57.21
CA LEU A 12 -14.52 18.86 56.62
C LEU A 12 -13.45 17.87 56.10
N LEU A 13 -13.25 16.73 56.79
CA LEU A 13 -12.35 15.65 56.32
C LEU A 13 -12.94 14.87 55.14
N SER A 14 -14.27 14.69 55.08
CA SER A 14 -14.93 14.02 53.94
C SER A 14 -14.97 14.86 52.67
N LEU A 15 -14.89 16.20 52.78
CA LEU A 15 -14.85 17.12 51.65
C LEU A 15 -13.44 17.26 51.03
N MET A 16 -12.38 16.87 51.76
CA MET A 16 -10.99 16.94 51.28
C MET A 16 -10.50 15.68 50.57
N ILE A 17 -11.27 14.58 50.56
CA ILE A 17 -10.90 13.34 49.86
C ILE A 17 -11.23 13.41 48.35
N PHE A 18 -11.92 14.45 47.90
CA PHE A 18 -12.20 14.69 46.47
C PHE A 18 -11.12 15.50 45.71
N LEU A 19 -9.98 15.83 46.33
CA LEU A 19 -8.93 16.64 45.70
C LEU A 19 -7.63 15.89 45.41
N ILE A 20 -7.61 14.55 45.47
CA ILE A 20 -6.43 13.77 45.12
C ILE A 20 -6.77 12.53 44.28
N THR A 21 -7.45 12.73 43.16
CA THR A 21 -7.34 11.81 42.01
C THR A 21 -7.14 12.62 40.74
N GLY A 22 -5.98 12.43 40.11
CA GLY A 22 -5.72 12.87 38.75
C GLY A 22 -4.59 13.87 38.63
N CYS A 23 -3.35 13.38 38.70
CA CYS A 23 -2.32 13.88 37.81
C CYS A 23 -2.89 13.77 36.39
N GLY A 24 -3.34 14.90 35.83
CA GLY A 24 -3.74 14.99 34.44
C GLY A 24 -2.52 14.97 33.54
N SER A 25 -1.83 13.82 33.46
CA SER A 25 -1.15 13.48 32.22
C SER A 25 -2.25 13.23 31.21
N SER A 26 -2.45 14.21 30.33
CA SER A 26 -3.39 14.16 29.21
C SER A 26 -3.18 12.87 28.40
N SER A 27 -3.99 11.84 28.69
CA SER A 27 -4.17 10.65 27.87
C SER A 27 -4.98 10.92 26.60
N LEU A 28 -5.33 12.18 26.34
CA LEU A 28 -5.93 12.67 25.09
C LEU A 28 -5.11 12.31 23.84
N GLY A 29 -3.84 11.92 24.00
CA GLY A 29 -3.05 11.34 22.91
C GLY A 29 -3.48 9.92 22.56
N LYS A 30 -3.73 9.02 23.52
CA LYS A 30 -3.98 7.60 23.20
C LYS A 30 -5.36 7.35 22.59
N GLU A 31 -6.41 8.01 23.08
CA GLU A 31 -7.75 7.85 22.49
C GLU A 31 -7.86 8.55 21.13
N ALA A 32 -7.32 9.76 20.96
CA ALA A 32 -7.27 10.40 19.65
C ALA A 32 -6.38 9.62 18.66
N THR A 33 -5.22 9.10 19.09
CA THR A 33 -4.36 8.25 18.25
C THR A 33 -5.04 6.94 17.89
N ILE A 34 -5.75 6.27 18.82
CA ILE A 34 -6.49 5.04 18.51
C ILE A 34 -7.67 5.33 17.58
N ILE A 35 -8.43 6.41 17.81
CA ILE A 35 -9.55 6.81 16.93
C ILE A 35 -9.02 7.16 15.52
N ASN A 36 -7.90 7.86 15.43
CA ASN A 36 -7.26 8.18 14.16
C ASN A 36 -6.73 6.93 13.47
N GLU A 37 -5.99 6.04 14.15
CA GLU A 37 -5.50 4.78 13.58
C GLU A 37 -6.63 3.88 13.07
N VAL A 38 -7.72 3.77 13.83
CA VAL A 38 -8.93 3.03 13.42
C VAL A 38 -9.62 3.68 12.22
N THR A 39 -9.75 5.01 12.20
CA THR A 39 -10.40 5.74 11.10
C THR A 39 -9.56 5.69 9.81
N ASN A 40 -8.25 5.88 9.93
CA ASN A 40 -7.27 5.79 8.84
C ASN A 40 -7.28 4.38 8.22
N SER A 41 -7.34 3.34 9.06
CA SER A 41 -7.45 1.93 8.63
C SER A 41 -8.78 1.64 7.93
N ASN A 42 -9.90 2.19 8.40
CA ASN A 42 -11.22 1.97 7.80
C ASN A 42 -11.33 2.55 6.38
N ALA A 43 -10.75 3.72 6.13
CA ALA A 43 -10.76 4.35 4.81
C ALA A 43 -9.97 3.53 3.78
N LEU A 44 -8.74 3.11 4.15
CA LEU A 44 -7.91 2.23 3.34
C LEU A 44 -8.61 0.89 3.06
N LYS A 45 -9.19 0.27 4.09
CA LYS A 45 -9.91 -1.00 3.99
C LYS A 45 -11.13 -0.92 3.06
N SER A 46 -11.92 0.15 3.17
CA SER A 46 -13.11 0.35 2.32
C SER A 46 -12.75 0.44 0.83
N GLY A 47 -11.67 1.16 0.50
CA GLY A 47 -11.18 1.24 -0.87
C GLY A 47 -10.73 -0.11 -1.41
N TRP A 48 -9.97 -0.88 -0.62
CA TRP A 48 -9.51 -2.21 -1.04
C TRP A 48 -10.61 -3.26 -1.11
N MET A 49 -11.63 -3.19 -0.24
CA MET A 49 -12.83 -4.03 -0.35
C MET A 49 -13.58 -3.75 -1.67
N SER A 50 -13.80 -2.47 -1.99
CA SER A 50 -14.42 -2.10 -3.26
C SER A 50 -13.57 -2.56 -4.44
N PHE A 51 -12.25 -2.50 -4.32
CA PHE A 51 -11.32 -2.96 -5.35
C PHE A 51 -11.40 -4.48 -5.55
N SER A 52 -11.40 -5.26 -4.47
CA SER A 52 -11.49 -6.73 -4.54
C SER A 52 -12.80 -7.21 -5.15
N ASP A 53 -13.88 -6.46 -4.94
CA ASP A 53 -15.21 -6.77 -5.48
C ASP A 53 -15.37 -6.34 -6.96
N GLY A 54 -14.31 -5.83 -7.59
CA GLY A 54 -14.32 -5.34 -8.97
C GLY A 54 -14.89 -3.92 -9.13
N GLY A 55 -15.28 -3.27 -8.03
CA GLY A 55 -15.80 -1.90 -7.98
C GLY A 55 -14.70 -0.85 -8.10
N TYR A 56 -13.93 -0.83 -9.19
CA TYR A 56 -12.77 0.06 -9.35
C TYR A 56 -13.10 1.55 -9.28
N SER A 57 -14.27 1.97 -9.81
CA SER A 57 -14.74 3.36 -9.68
C SER A 57 -15.05 3.73 -8.22
N ALA A 58 -15.67 2.82 -7.47
CA ALA A 58 -15.97 3.02 -6.05
C ALA A 58 -14.68 3.01 -5.21
N ALA A 59 -13.74 2.12 -5.50
CA ALA A 59 -12.42 2.09 -4.88
C ALA A 59 -11.68 3.41 -5.10
N ARG A 60 -11.63 3.90 -6.35
CA ARG A 60 -11.00 5.18 -6.71
C ARG A 60 -11.62 6.32 -5.90
N GLN A 61 -12.95 6.38 -5.82
CA GLN A 61 -13.65 7.39 -5.03
C GLN A 61 -13.31 7.29 -3.54
N ALA A 62 -13.33 6.08 -2.97
CA ALA A 62 -13.01 5.88 -1.56
C ALA A 62 -11.59 6.35 -1.20
N PHE A 63 -10.58 6.01 -2.02
CA PHE A 63 -9.21 6.47 -1.81
C PHE A 63 -9.07 7.99 -1.99
N ALA A 64 -9.71 8.57 -3.01
CA ALA A 64 -9.67 10.01 -3.23
C ALA A 64 -10.32 10.79 -2.08
N THR A 65 -11.51 10.38 -1.64
CA THR A 65 -12.20 11.00 -0.50
C THR A 65 -11.41 10.84 0.80
N ALA A 66 -10.71 9.71 1.00
CA ALA A 66 -9.82 9.56 2.15
C ALA A 66 -8.69 10.61 2.12
N LEU A 67 -8.07 10.81 0.95
CA LEU A 67 -7.04 11.83 0.75
C LEU A 67 -7.58 13.27 0.83
N GLU A 68 -8.86 13.52 0.56
CA GLU A 68 -9.42 14.88 0.73
C GLU A 68 -9.65 15.25 2.20
N ASN A 69 -9.89 14.27 3.07
CA ASN A 69 -10.16 14.47 4.50
C ASN A 69 -8.87 14.37 5.36
N GLU A 70 -7.76 14.84 4.78
CA GLU A 70 -6.35 14.51 5.03
C GLU A 70 -5.73 14.93 6.39
N SER A 71 -6.48 15.49 7.35
CA SER A 71 -5.88 16.23 8.48
C SER A 71 -4.98 15.41 9.40
N ASP A 72 -5.16 14.09 9.47
CA ASP A 72 -4.52 13.22 10.47
C ASP A 72 -3.77 12.01 9.90
N PHE A 73 -3.55 11.96 8.58
CA PHE A 73 -2.78 10.87 7.96
C PHE A 73 -1.28 11.17 7.98
N ASP A 74 -0.50 10.21 8.48
CA ASP A 74 0.95 10.24 8.30
C ASP A 74 1.34 9.96 6.83
N GLU A 75 2.64 10.09 6.54
CA GLU A 75 3.14 9.90 5.19
C GLU A 75 3.02 8.45 4.68
N GLU A 76 3.00 7.46 5.56
CA GLU A 76 2.86 6.05 5.18
C GLU A 76 1.43 5.75 4.77
N MET A 77 0.44 6.20 5.54
CA MET A 77 -0.97 6.07 5.22
C MET A 77 -1.30 6.79 3.90
N ARG A 78 -0.80 8.02 3.71
CA ARG A 78 -0.94 8.73 2.43
C ARG A 78 -0.35 7.92 1.27
N ALA A 79 0.83 7.33 1.45
CA ALA A 79 1.44 6.49 0.41
C ALA A 79 0.58 5.26 0.09
N LYS A 80 -0.02 4.59 1.09
CA LYS A 80 -0.93 3.45 0.87
C LYS A 80 -2.21 3.84 0.14
N LEU A 81 -2.78 5.00 0.45
CA LEU A 81 -3.96 5.53 -0.24
C LEU A 81 -3.63 5.91 -1.69
N TYR A 82 -2.51 6.59 -1.94
CA TYR A 82 -2.05 6.88 -3.29
C TYR A 82 -1.72 5.60 -4.08
N ASN A 83 -1.19 4.57 -3.44
CA ASN A 83 -1.02 3.25 -4.05
C ASN A 83 -2.36 2.66 -4.50
N GLY A 84 -3.36 2.63 -3.62
CA GLY A 84 -4.71 2.15 -3.95
C GLY A 84 -5.36 2.96 -5.06
N LEU A 85 -5.23 4.28 -5.02
CA LEU A 85 -5.73 5.19 -6.06
C LEU A 85 -5.06 4.93 -7.42
N GLY A 86 -3.75 4.68 -7.42
CA GLY A 86 -2.98 4.30 -8.61
C GLY A 86 -3.52 3.00 -9.21
N TRP A 87 -3.62 1.92 -8.43
CA TRP A 87 -4.13 0.64 -8.93
C TRP A 87 -5.59 0.71 -9.39
N ALA A 88 -6.45 1.43 -8.67
CA ALA A 88 -7.84 1.65 -9.12
C ALA A 88 -7.90 2.38 -10.46
N THR A 89 -7.01 3.37 -10.65
CA THR A 89 -6.89 4.10 -11.92
C THR A 89 -6.36 3.20 -13.03
N VAL A 90 -5.37 2.34 -12.77
CA VAL A 90 -4.88 1.35 -13.75
C VAL A 90 -6.03 0.48 -14.26
N ARG A 91 -6.92 0.01 -13.39
CA ARG A 91 -8.05 -0.85 -13.78
C ARG A 91 -9.10 -0.15 -14.61
N LEU A 92 -9.22 1.17 -14.49
CA LEU A 92 -10.21 1.98 -15.22
C LEU A 92 -9.66 2.55 -16.53
N GLU A 93 -8.40 2.97 -16.52
CA GLU A 93 -7.84 3.89 -17.52
C GLU A 93 -6.45 3.46 -18.03
N GLY A 94 -5.81 2.48 -17.38
CA GLY A 94 -4.46 2.02 -17.71
C GLY A 94 -3.34 2.75 -16.96
N PHE A 95 -2.10 2.34 -17.22
CA PHE A 95 -0.93 2.79 -16.47
C PHE A 95 -0.56 4.26 -16.74
N SER A 96 -0.74 4.76 -17.96
CA SER A 96 -0.43 6.15 -18.33
C SER A 96 -1.17 7.17 -17.45
N SER A 97 -2.44 6.91 -17.10
CA SER A 97 -3.22 7.75 -16.19
C SER A 97 -2.85 7.61 -14.70
N ALA A 98 -2.18 6.53 -14.32
CA ALA A 98 -1.94 6.18 -12.91
C ALA A 98 -0.57 6.64 -12.38
N GLY A 99 0.38 6.96 -13.26
CA GLY A 99 1.78 7.25 -12.89
C GLY A 99 1.94 8.32 -11.81
N GLN A 100 1.15 9.39 -11.86
CA GLN A 100 1.19 10.46 -10.85
C GLN A 100 0.87 9.97 -9.43
N TYR A 101 0.01 8.96 -9.28
CA TYR A 101 -0.36 8.42 -7.97
C TYR A 101 0.74 7.51 -7.42
N PHE A 102 1.31 6.65 -8.27
CA PHE A 102 2.47 5.85 -7.88
C PHE A 102 3.68 6.72 -7.55
N GLN A 103 3.90 7.82 -8.27
CA GLN A 103 4.96 8.80 -7.98
C GLN A 103 4.86 9.38 -6.56
N LYS A 104 3.65 9.60 -6.05
CA LYS A 104 3.43 10.09 -4.68
C LYS A 104 3.67 9.02 -3.61
N ALA A 105 3.64 7.74 -3.96
CA ALA A 105 3.65 6.63 -3.02
C ALA A 105 4.97 5.83 -2.98
N TYR A 106 5.69 5.67 -4.10
CA TYR A 106 6.74 4.66 -4.25
C TYR A 106 7.92 4.77 -3.27
N LYS A 107 8.16 5.95 -2.69
CA LYS A 107 9.21 6.14 -1.68
C LYS A 107 8.91 5.45 -0.35
N ARG A 108 7.63 5.20 -0.04
CA ARG A 108 7.15 4.65 1.25
C ARG A 108 6.24 3.43 1.10
N CYS A 109 5.88 3.06 -0.12
CA CYS A 109 5.04 1.89 -0.40
C CYS A 109 5.70 1.01 -1.46
N SER A 110 6.02 -0.24 -1.10
CA SER A 110 6.62 -1.23 -2.00
C SER A 110 5.71 -1.55 -3.19
N ASP A 111 4.40 -1.70 -2.98
CA ASP A 111 3.44 -2.01 -4.04
C ASP A 111 3.39 -0.90 -5.10
N ALA A 112 3.56 0.36 -4.67
CA ALA A 112 3.63 1.49 -5.58
C ALA A 112 4.92 1.51 -6.42
N LYS A 113 6.01 0.88 -5.95
CA LYS A 113 7.24 0.72 -6.76
C LYS A 113 6.98 -0.20 -7.96
N VAL A 114 6.19 -1.26 -7.77
CA VAL A 114 5.76 -2.14 -8.88
C VAL A 114 4.91 -1.36 -9.88
N GLY A 115 3.92 -0.61 -9.39
CA GLY A 115 3.07 0.24 -10.24
C GLY A 115 3.88 1.31 -11.01
N MET A 116 4.85 1.95 -10.37
CA MET A 116 5.71 2.95 -11.00
C MET A 116 6.66 2.34 -12.04
N ALA A 117 7.21 1.15 -11.77
CA ALA A 117 8.04 0.43 -12.74
C ALA A 117 7.23 0.02 -13.99
N ALA A 118 5.99 -0.43 -13.79
CA ALA A 118 5.07 -0.71 -14.89
C ALA A 118 4.67 0.55 -15.66
N TYR A 119 4.48 1.69 -14.98
CA TYR A 119 4.26 2.98 -15.62
C TYR A 119 5.42 3.37 -16.55
N TYR A 120 6.66 3.30 -16.07
CA TYR A 120 7.85 3.60 -16.89
C TYR A 120 7.98 2.70 -18.12
N LEU A 121 7.57 1.42 -18.01
CA LEU A 121 7.51 0.54 -19.16
C LEU A 121 6.39 0.94 -20.13
N SER A 122 5.21 1.27 -19.62
CA SER A 122 4.00 1.56 -20.41
C SER A 122 4.06 2.85 -21.21
N ASP A 123 4.77 3.86 -20.71
CA ASP A 123 4.93 5.15 -21.40
C ASP A 123 5.93 5.04 -22.58
N MET A 124 6.60 3.87 -22.70
CA MET A 124 7.70 3.62 -23.64
C MET A 124 8.82 4.67 -23.58
N ASP A 125 8.90 5.43 -22.49
CA ASP A 125 10.00 6.33 -22.21
C ASP A 125 11.22 5.49 -21.80
N ARG A 126 11.99 5.10 -22.82
CA ARG A 126 13.22 4.30 -22.63
C ARG A 126 14.20 4.95 -21.67
N VAL A 127 14.13 6.26 -21.46
CA VAL A 127 14.98 6.98 -20.50
C VAL A 127 14.70 6.54 -19.06
N MET A 128 13.47 6.16 -18.74
CA MET A 128 13.04 5.81 -17.38
C MET A 128 13.08 4.30 -17.08
N ILE A 129 13.45 3.47 -18.06
CA ILE A 129 13.62 2.02 -17.87
C ILE A 129 14.65 1.71 -16.75
N PRO A 130 15.83 2.35 -16.68
CA PRO A 130 16.79 2.11 -15.60
C PRO A 130 16.23 2.43 -14.21
N GLU A 131 15.38 3.45 -14.09
CA GLU A 131 14.70 3.81 -12.85
C GLU A 131 13.68 2.74 -12.46
N GLY A 132 12.92 2.18 -13.42
CA GLY A 132 12.04 1.04 -13.20
C GLY A 132 12.78 -0.19 -12.67
N ILE A 133 13.95 -0.49 -13.25
CA ILE A 133 14.83 -1.57 -12.77
C ILE A 133 15.23 -1.31 -11.32
N LYS A 134 15.79 -0.13 -10.99
CA LYS A 134 16.21 0.21 -9.61
C LYS A 134 15.08 0.06 -8.60
N LEU A 135 13.86 0.44 -8.97
CA LEU A 135 12.69 0.30 -8.11
C LEU A 135 12.43 -1.17 -7.76
N LEU A 136 12.43 -2.07 -8.75
CA LEU A 136 12.23 -3.50 -8.53
C LEU A 136 13.43 -4.19 -7.87
N GLU A 137 14.67 -3.77 -8.15
CA GLU A 137 15.85 -4.26 -7.44
C GLU A 137 15.79 -3.91 -5.95
N SER A 138 15.25 -2.75 -5.58
CA SER A 138 15.04 -2.36 -4.18
C SER A 138 14.01 -3.24 -3.44
N LEU A 139 13.25 -4.06 -4.17
CA LEU A 139 12.33 -5.06 -3.64
C LEU A 139 12.98 -6.45 -3.53
N ASN A 140 14.29 -6.55 -3.78
CA ASN A 140 15.06 -7.80 -3.77
C ASN A 140 14.65 -8.82 -4.86
N LEU A 141 14.01 -8.34 -5.94
CA LEU A 141 13.61 -9.16 -7.10
C LEU A 141 14.80 -9.65 -7.95
N THR A 142 16.02 -9.20 -7.66
CA THR A 142 17.24 -9.77 -8.24
C THR A 142 17.51 -11.19 -7.74
N ASN A 143 16.96 -11.55 -6.59
CA ASN A 143 16.96 -12.91 -6.08
C ASN A 143 15.80 -13.70 -6.71
N ALA A 144 16.13 -14.67 -7.56
CA ALA A 144 15.16 -15.56 -8.22
C ALA A 144 14.29 -16.38 -7.25
N GLN A 145 14.68 -16.49 -5.97
CA GLN A 145 13.91 -17.20 -4.94
C GLN A 145 12.98 -16.26 -4.15
N TYR A 146 13.06 -14.95 -4.36
CA TYR A 146 12.22 -14.00 -3.65
C TYR A 146 10.79 -14.02 -4.22
N GLN A 147 9.80 -14.14 -3.33
CA GLN A 147 8.39 -14.06 -3.70
C GLN A 147 7.84 -12.70 -3.27
N TYR A 148 7.50 -11.87 -4.25
CA TYR A 148 6.85 -10.59 -4.01
C TYR A 148 5.39 -10.82 -3.61
N ASN A 149 5.04 -10.34 -2.42
CA ASN A 149 3.68 -10.36 -1.90
C ASN A 149 3.21 -8.93 -1.72
N PHE A 150 2.10 -8.59 -2.36
CA PHE A 150 1.45 -7.30 -2.17
C PHE A 150 0.83 -7.23 -0.79
N GLU A 151 0.90 -6.05 -0.14
CA GLU A 151 0.14 -5.80 1.10
C GLU A 151 -1.37 -5.83 0.80
N TYR A 152 -1.75 -5.25 -0.34
CA TYR A 152 -3.09 -5.33 -0.90
C TYR A 152 -3.01 -5.76 -2.36
N ASN A 153 -3.51 -6.96 -2.68
CA ASN A 153 -3.35 -7.54 -4.01
C ASN A 153 -4.16 -6.75 -5.07
N PRO A 154 -3.51 -6.09 -6.05
CA PRO A 154 -4.20 -5.34 -7.09
C PRO A 154 -4.69 -6.24 -8.26
N GLY A 155 -4.60 -7.55 -8.12
CA GLY A 155 -4.76 -8.53 -9.20
C GLY A 155 -3.46 -8.79 -9.95
N VAL A 156 -2.30 -8.53 -9.32
CA VAL A 156 -0.98 -8.76 -9.89
C VAL A 156 -0.28 -9.86 -9.08
N THR A 157 0.19 -10.87 -9.78
CA THR A 157 0.85 -12.07 -9.23
C THR A 157 2.35 -11.89 -9.14
N ASN A 158 3.02 -12.70 -8.30
CA ASN A 158 4.48 -12.70 -8.22
C ASN A 158 5.12 -12.98 -9.59
N ALA A 159 4.58 -13.94 -10.36
CA ALA A 159 5.04 -14.22 -11.72
C ALA A 159 4.97 -12.99 -12.64
N GLN A 160 3.91 -12.18 -12.54
CA GLN A 160 3.78 -10.93 -13.30
C GLN A 160 4.82 -9.88 -12.88
N VAL A 161 5.19 -9.82 -11.60
CA VAL A 161 6.24 -8.91 -11.12
C VAL A 161 7.62 -9.32 -11.65
N HIS A 162 7.92 -10.63 -11.69
CA HIS A 162 9.13 -11.14 -12.33
C HIS A 162 9.13 -10.91 -13.85
N ALA A 163 7.99 -11.12 -14.52
CA ALA A 163 7.87 -10.83 -15.95
C ALA A 163 8.09 -9.33 -16.25
N LEU A 164 7.56 -8.42 -15.43
CA LEU A 164 7.81 -6.98 -15.53
C LEU A 164 9.31 -6.67 -15.41
N MET A 165 10.00 -7.25 -14.43
CA MET A 165 11.45 -7.10 -14.26
C MET A 165 12.21 -7.63 -15.49
N GLY A 166 11.77 -8.76 -16.05
CA GLY A 166 12.32 -9.32 -17.28
C GLY A 166 12.16 -8.39 -18.48
N LEU A 167 10.99 -7.79 -18.66
CA LEU A 167 10.72 -6.82 -19.74
C LEU A 167 11.60 -5.57 -19.59
N LEU A 168 11.73 -5.02 -18.38
CA LEU A 168 12.60 -3.89 -18.11
C LEU A 168 14.06 -4.21 -18.47
N TYR A 169 14.58 -5.35 -18.03
CA TYR A 169 15.92 -5.80 -18.42
C TYR A 169 16.06 -6.01 -19.92
N TYR A 170 15.03 -6.52 -20.60
CA TYR A 170 15.04 -6.70 -22.05
C TYR A 170 15.18 -5.37 -22.79
N PHE A 171 14.36 -4.37 -22.42
CA PHE A 171 14.39 -3.04 -23.06
C PHE A 171 15.66 -2.24 -22.72
N ASP A 172 16.29 -2.51 -21.58
CA ASP A 172 17.60 -1.96 -21.20
C ASP A 172 18.79 -2.70 -21.89
N GLY A 173 18.53 -3.78 -22.62
CA GLY A 173 19.55 -4.56 -23.33
C GLY A 173 20.26 -5.63 -22.48
N GLN A 174 19.81 -5.87 -21.26
CA GLN A 174 20.36 -6.88 -20.33
C GLN A 174 19.75 -8.28 -20.57
N GLN A 175 19.93 -8.83 -21.77
CA GLN A 175 19.26 -10.07 -22.23
C GLN A 175 19.44 -11.27 -21.29
N GLY A 176 20.63 -11.45 -20.70
CA GLY A 176 20.89 -12.55 -19.77
C GLY A 176 20.05 -12.45 -18.49
N LYS A 177 19.89 -11.24 -17.95
CA LYS A 177 19.06 -11.00 -16.77
C LYS A 177 17.57 -11.10 -17.10
N ALA A 178 17.17 -10.62 -18.28
CA ALA A 178 15.79 -10.76 -18.77
C ALA A 178 15.38 -12.23 -18.85
N SER A 179 16.20 -13.08 -19.48
CA SER A 179 15.96 -14.53 -19.58
C SER A 179 15.82 -15.18 -18.20
N GLY A 180 16.70 -14.84 -17.25
CA GLY A 180 16.59 -15.34 -15.88
C GLY A 180 15.25 -15.02 -15.21
N GLN A 181 14.76 -13.79 -15.37
CA GLN A 181 13.47 -13.36 -14.80
C GLN A 181 12.27 -14.02 -15.48
N PHE A 182 12.31 -14.21 -16.80
CA PHE A 182 11.25 -14.92 -17.52
C PHE A 182 11.17 -16.39 -17.15
N ASN A 183 12.30 -17.05 -16.90
CA ASN A 183 12.32 -18.44 -16.41
C ASN A 183 11.67 -18.53 -15.03
N VAL A 184 12.02 -17.63 -14.10
CA VAL A 184 11.40 -17.59 -12.77
C VAL A 184 9.90 -17.38 -12.86
N ALA A 185 9.44 -16.43 -13.68
CA ALA A 185 8.01 -16.21 -13.92
C ALA A 185 7.32 -17.47 -14.47
N GLY A 186 7.96 -18.18 -15.39
CA GLY A 186 7.48 -19.44 -15.95
C GLY A 186 7.41 -20.58 -14.92
N ASP A 187 8.43 -20.72 -14.06
CA ASP A 187 8.49 -21.76 -13.03
C ASP A 187 7.41 -21.58 -11.96
N ILE A 188 7.13 -20.33 -11.58
CA ILE A 188 6.03 -19.98 -10.65
C ILE A 188 4.69 -20.43 -11.24
N VAL A 189 4.43 -20.06 -12.49
CA VAL A 189 3.18 -20.37 -13.21
C VAL A 189 2.97 -21.87 -13.39
N ASN A 190 4.04 -22.64 -13.59
CA ASN A 190 3.95 -24.10 -13.75
C ASN A 190 3.93 -24.87 -12.41
N SER A 191 3.93 -24.19 -11.26
CA SER A 191 3.93 -24.83 -9.95
C SER A 191 2.52 -25.31 -9.54
N PRO A 192 2.36 -26.53 -8.97
CA PRO A 192 1.04 -27.03 -8.55
C PRO A 192 0.41 -26.15 -7.46
N GLY A 193 -0.77 -25.59 -7.73
CA GLY A 193 -1.53 -24.79 -6.77
C GLY A 193 -1.72 -23.31 -7.13
N GLU A 194 -1.12 -22.81 -8.22
CA GLU A 194 -1.47 -21.52 -8.81
C GLU A 194 -2.15 -21.75 -10.18
N GLU A 195 -3.39 -21.26 -10.35
CA GLU A 195 -4.19 -21.36 -11.59
C GLU A 195 -3.68 -20.44 -12.70
N ILE A 196 -2.40 -20.47 -13.03
CA ILE A 196 -1.90 -19.66 -14.16
C ILE A 196 -1.29 -20.62 -15.17
N SER A 197 -1.92 -20.71 -16.34
CA SER A 197 -1.38 -21.50 -17.44
C SER A 197 -0.32 -20.69 -18.18
N ALA A 198 0.64 -21.36 -18.84
CA ALA A 198 1.64 -20.74 -19.72
C ALA A 198 1.03 -19.81 -20.80
N GLN A 199 -0.26 -19.98 -21.14
CA GLN A 199 -0.99 -19.05 -22.01
C GLN A 199 -1.17 -17.66 -21.39
N THR A 200 -1.33 -17.55 -20.07
CA THR A 200 -1.49 -16.26 -19.38
C THR A 200 -0.19 -15.48 -19.35
N VAL A 201 0.98 -16.13 -19.14
CA VAL A 201 2.29 -15.46 -19.23
C VAL A 201 2.54 -14.99 -20.67
N ASN A 202 2.23 -15.81 -21.66
CA ASN A 202 2.32 -15.40 -23.07
C ASN A 202 1.32 -14.29 -23.42
N ALA A 203 0.12 -14.28 -22.83
CA ALA A 203 -0.84 -13.20 -22.98
C ALA A 203 -0.38 -11.91 -22.27
N ILE A 204 0.33 -12.00 -21.13
CA ILE A 204 0.95 -10.85 -20.45
C ILE A 204 2.09 -10.29 -21.28
N ILE A 205 2.96 -11.16 -21.82
CA ILE A 205 3.97 -10.76 -22.80
C ILE A 205 3.25 -10.03 -23.95
N ASN A 206 2.17 -10.58 -24.50
CA ASN A 206 1.42 -9.94 -25.60
C ASN A 206 0.61 -8.69 -25.20
N GLN A 207 0.20 -8.53 -23.94
CA GLN A 207 -0.55 -7.38 -23.45
C GLN A 207 0.35 -6.19 -23.15
N PHE A 208 1.65 -6.45 -22.92
CA PHE A 208 2.69 -5.44 -22.72
C PHE A 208 3.73 -5.39 -23.86
N SER A 209 3.51 -6.14 -24.95
CA SER A 209 4.28 -6.07 -26.20
C SER A 209 3.41 -5.48 -27.30
N LEU A 210 3.64 -4.20 -27.63
CA LEU A 210 3.10 -3.47 -28.79
C LEU A 210 1.59 -3.61 -29.05
#